data_AF-A0A9D2F7I4-F1
#
_entry.id   AF-A0A9D2F7I4-F1
#
_cell.length_a   1.000
_cell.length_b   1.000
_cell.length_c   1.000
_cell.angle_alpha   90.00
_cell.angle_beta   90.00
_cell.angle_gamma   90.00
#
_symmetry.space_group_name_H-M   'P 1'
#
loop_
_entity.id
_entity.type
_entity.pdbx_description
1 polymer ?
#
loop_
_entity_poly.entity_id
_entity_poly.type
_entity_poly.pdbx_seq_one_letter_code
_entity_poly.pdbx_strand_id
1 'polypeptide(L)'
;MQIQYRNENLETVITYGEILSTSVQREWLKGKHIVILTNQRYYDRFFEKMEQLFLNHPVDWYIFRNQLYVNTLEEWSSLLAYLDTFSTEADYLFVAFGST
;
A
#
# COMPACT_ATOMS: atom_id res chain seq x y z
N MET A 1 12.06 -15.72 -5.20
CA MET A 1 13.33 -15.62 -4.43
C MET A 1 13.07 -14.71 -3.25
N GLN A 2 13.36 -15.17 -2.04
CA GLN A 2 13.14 -14.40 -0.82
C GLN A 2 14.49 -14.05 -0.19
N ILE A 3 14.66 -12.79 0.18
CA ILE A 3 15.83 -12.28 0.87
C ILE A 3 15.36 -11.62 2.17
N GLN A 4 15.95 -12.03 3.28
CA GLN A 4 15.72 -11.38 4.57
C GLN A 4 16.64 -10.16 4.66
N TYR A 5 16.06 -8.98 4.83
CA TYR A 5 16.79 -7.73 5.01
C TYR A 5 16.65 -7.28 6.46
N ARG A 6 17.78 -6.95 7.09
CA ARG A 6 17.82 -6.44 8.46
C ARG A 6 18.58 -5.12 8.49
N ASN A 7 18.01 -4.13 9.15
CA ASN A 7 18.66 -2.87 9.48
C ASN A 7 18.42 -2.57 10.96
N GLU A 8 19.48 -2.53 11.75
CA GLU A 8 19.42 -2.39 13.21
C GLU A 8 18.46 -3.42 13.85
N ASN A 9 17.38 -2.96 14.47
CA ASN A 9 16.36 -3.77 15.12
C ASN A 9 15.14 -4.05 14.22
N LEU A 10 15.20 -3.65 12.95
CA LEU A 10 14.12 -3.83 11.98
C LEU A 10 14.49 -4.93 11.00
N GLU A 11 13.49 -5.76 10.70
CA GLU A 11 13.64 -6.87 9.77
C GLU A 11 12.45 -6.90 8.82
N THR A 12 12.72 -7.22 7.56
CA THR A 12 11.70 -7.38 6.54
C THR A 12 12.12 -8.47 5.54
N VAL A 13 11.14 -8.98 4.80
CA VAL A 13 11.36 -9.95 3.73
C VAL A 13 11.16 -9.25 2.40
N ILE A 14 12.17 -9.33 1.55
CA ILE A 14 12.13 -8.87 0.17
C ILE A 14 11.87 -10.08 -0.71
N THR A 15 10.73 -10.10 -1.37
CA THR A 15 10.36 -11.16 -2.32
C THR A 15 10.49 -10.64 -3.74
N TYR A 16 11.25 -11.35 -4.58
CA TYR A 16 11.47 -11.01 -5.99
C TYR A 16 11.19 -12.21 -6.90
N GLY A 17 10.60 -11.92 -8.07
CA GLY A 17 10.31 -12.91 -9.11
C GLY A 17 9.09 -13.81 -8.83
N GLU A 18 8.26 -13.44 -7.85
CA GLU A 18 7.02 -14.14 -7.52
C GLU A 18 5.80 -13.27 -7.85
N ILE A 19 4.64 -13.91 -8.04
CA ILE A 19 3.39 -13.19 -8.30
C ILE A 19 2.90 -12.63 -6.97
N LEU A 20 2.48 -11.36 -6.97
CA LEU A 20 2.03 -10.66 -5.75
C LEU A 20 0.99 -11.46 -4.96
N SER A 21 -0.02 -12.04 -5.63
CA SER A 21 -1.06 -12.83 -4.98
C SER A 21 -0.57 -14.11 -4.31
N THR A 22 0.58 -14.64 -4.72
CA THR A 22 1.23 -15.78 -4.05
C THR A 22 2.15 -15.36 -2.92
N SER A 23 2.61 -14.11 -2.93
CA SER A 23 3.56 -13.59 -1.93
C SER A 23 2.88 -12.93 -0.74
N VAL A 24 1.64 -12.47 -0.88
CA VAL A 24 0.85 -11.90 0.23
C VAL A 24 0.24 -13.02 1.06
N GLN A 25 0.69 -13.15 2.32
CA GLN A 25 0.13 -14.11 3.26
C GLN A 25 -1.17 -13.59 3.86
N ARG A 26 -2.21 -14.43 3.93
CA ARG A 26 -3.54 -14.02 4.43
C ARG A 26 -3.49 -13.58 5.89
N GLU A 27 -2.57 -14.14 6.65
CA GLU A 27 -2.31 -13.84 8.04
C GLU A 27 -1.90 -12.38 8.24
N TRP A 28 -1.20 -11.78 7.27
CA TRP A 28 -0.81 -10.36 7.31
C TRP A 28 -2.02 -9.42 7.19
N LEU A 29 -3.10 -9.86 6.56
CA LEU A 29 -4.28 -9.06 6.28
C LEU A 29 -5.33 -9.15 7.40
N LYS A 30 -5.25 -10.19 8.24
CA LYS A 30 -6.30 -10.52 9.21
C LYS A 30 -6.52 -9.36 10.18
N GLY A 31 -7.76 -8.86 10.21
CA GLY A 31 -8.18 -7.77 11.10
C GLY A 31 -7.65 -6.39 10.71
N LYS A 32 -6.96 -6.26 9.58
CA LYS A 32 -6.42 -4.99 9.11
C LYS A 32 -7.33 -4.30 8.11
N HIS A 33 -7.38 -2.97 8.21
CA HIS A 33 -7.88 -2.09 7.17
C HIS A 33 -6.73 -1.74 6.21
N ILE A 34 -6.94 -2.00 4.92
CA ILE A 34 -5.93 -1.76 3.89
C ILE A 34 -6.08 -0.34 3.35
N VAL A 35 -4.98 0.42 3.33
CA VAL A 35 -4.91 1.74 2.67
C VAL A 35 -3.89 1.66 1.55
N ILE A 36 -4.35 1.82 0.32
CA ILE A 36 -3.54 1.67 -0.88
C ILE A 36 -3.12 3.04 -1.41
N LEU A 37 -1.82 3.21 -1.59
CA LEU A 37 -1.15 4.42 -2.06
C LEU A 37 -0.59 4.19 -3.47
N THR A 38 -1.08 4.93 -4.46
CA THR A 38 -0.65 4.76 -5.87
C THR A 38 -0.86 6.03 -6.67
N ASN A 39 -0.27 6.14 -7.87
CA ASN A 39 -0.65 7.18 -8.82
C ASN A 39 -1.81 6.71 -9.73
N GLN A 40 -2.41 7.66 -10.45
CA GLN A 40 -3.55 7.44 -11.35
C GLN A 40 -3.30 6.33 -12.39
N ARG A 41 -2.12 6.32 -13.02
CA ARG A 41 -1.80 5.36 -14.09
C ARG A 41 -1.81 3.92 -13.59
N TYR A 42 -1.29 3.69 -12.39
CA TYR A 42 -1.28 2.35 -11.79
C TYR A 42 -2.63 1.97 -11.20
N TYR A 43 -3.38 2.94 -10.66
CA TYR A 43 -4.77 2.74 -10.24
C TYR A 43 -5.61 2.18 -11.39
N ASP A 44 -5.69 2.91 -12.51
CA ASP A 44 -6.53 2.54 -13.66
C ASP A 44 -6.17 1.17 -14.24
N ARG A 45 -4.90 0.77 -14.14
CA ARG A 45 -4.40 -0.50 -14.72
C ARG A 45 -4.59 -1.71 -13.80
N PHE A 46 -4.54 -1.52 -12.48
CA PHE A 46 -4.42 -2.61 -11.52
C PHE A 46 -5.52 -2.65 -10.47
N PHE A 47 -6.45 -1.69 -10.45
CA PHE A 47 -7.56 -1.60 -9.51
C PHE A 47 -8.25 -2.96 -9.28
N GLU A 48 -8.77 -3.59 -10.33
CA GLU A 48 -9.50 -4.86 -10.21
C GLU A 48 -8.66 -5.98 -9.59
N LYS A 49 -7.36 -6.03 -9.89
CA LYS A 49 -6.45 -7.06 -9.36
C LYS A 49 -6.16 -6.85 -7.89
N MET A 50 -6.04 -5.59 -7.46
CA MET A 50 -5.82 -5.24 -6.05
C MET A 50 -7.10 -5.48 -5.23
N GLU A 51 -8.26 -5.10 -5.75
CA GLU A 51 -9.56 -5.41 -5.14
C GLU A 51 -9.76 -6.92 -4.95
N GLN A 52 -9.42 -7.72 -5.95
CA GLN A 52 -9.46 -9.19 -5.82
C GLN A 52 -8.45 -9.73 -4.79
N LEU A 53 -7.27 -9.13 -4.69
CA LEU A 53 -6.23 -9.56 -3.75
C LEU A 53 -6.65 -9.34 -2.30
N PHE A 54 -7.32 -8.23 -2.02
CA PHE A 54 -7.78 -7.85 -0.68
C PHE A 54 -9.26 -8.13 -0.47
N LEU A 55 -9.85 -9.04 -1.26
CA LEU A 55 -11.25 -9.42 -1.16
C LEU A 55 -11.59 -9.81 0.29
N ASN A 56 -12.66 -9.25 0.83
CA ASN A 56 -13.12 -9.37 2.23
C ASN A 56 -12.42 -8.47 3.26
N HIS A 57 -11.54 -7.56 2.85
CA HIS A 57 -10.98 -6.52 3.70
C HIS A 57 -11.55 -5.15 3.29
N PRO A 58 -11.74 -4.22 4.23
CA PRO A 58 -11.99 -2.83 3.85
C PRO A 58 -10.72 -2.27 3.19
N VAL A 59 -10.92 -1.64 2.03
CA VAL A 59 -9.84 -1.07 1.21
C VAL A 59 -10.18 0.38 0.93
N ASP A 60 -9.27 1.26 1.33
CA ASP A 60 -9.29 2.68 1.03
C ASP A 60 -8.15 3.04 0.08
N TRP A 61 -8.38 4.01 -0.80
CA TRP A 61 -7.44 4.38 -1.85
C TRP A 61 -7.05 5.85 -1.75
N TYR A 62 -5.76 6.12 -1.68
CA TYR A 62 -5.19 7.44 -1.88
C TYR A 62 -4.44 7.47 -3.21
N ILE A 63 -5.00 8.20 -4.18
CA ILE A 63 -4.42 8.35 -5.51
C ILE A 63 -3.65 9.65 -5.56
N PHE A 64 -2.32 9.55 -5.65
CA PHE A 64 -1.45 10.71 -5.83
C PHE A 64 -1.78 11.46 -7.11
N ARG A 65 -1.66 12.79 -7.05
CA ARG A 65 -1.84 13.67 -8.22
C ARG A 65 -0.87 13.26 -9.33
N ASN A 66 -1.35 13.29 -10.58
CA ASN A 66 -0.54 12.94 -11.75
C ASN A 66 0.47 14.06 -12.08
N GLN A 67 1.51 14.16 -11.27
CA GLN A 67 2.61 15.10 -11.43
C GLN A 67 3.91 14.35 -11.72
N LEU A 68 4.85 15.01 -12.41
CA LEU A 68 6.16 14.42 -12.72
C LEU A 68 6.95 14.09 -11.44
N TYR A 69 6.70 14.83 -10.36
CA TYR A 69 7.27 14.62 -9.04
C TYR A 69 6.14 14.69 -8.01
N VAL A 70 5.98 13.63 -7.23
CA VAL A 70 4.97 13.51 -6.16
C VAL A 70 5.58 13.68 -4.76
N ASN A 71 6.90 13.79 -4.68
CA ASN A 71 7.63 14.01 -3.42
C ASN A 71 7.63 15.50 -3.02
N THR A 72 6.45 16.13 -2.98
CA THR A 72 6.26 17.54 -2.64
C THR A 72 5.59 17.68 -1.28
N LEU A 73 5.88 18.76 -0.55
CA LEU A 73 5.27 19.00 0.77
C LEU A 73 3.74 19.12 0.67
N GLU A 74 3.23 19.63 -0.45
CA GLU A 74 1.81 19.76 -0.73
C GLU A 74 1.12 18.39 -0.82
N GLU A 75 1.77 17.42 -1.49
CA GLU A 75 1.23 16.06 -1.61
C GLU A 75 1.31 15.33 -0.27
N TRP A 76 2.41 15.47 0.47
CA TRP A 76 2.53 14.96 1.84
C TRP A 76 1.45 15.53 2.76
N SER A 77 1.19 16.83 2.68
CA SER A 77 0.14 17.49 3.48
C SER A 77 -1.25 16.98 3.10
N SER A 78 -1.50 16.75 1.80
CA SER A 78 -2.76 16.20 1.30
C SER A 78 -2.97 14.76 1.80
N LEU A 79 -1.92 13.93 1.79
CA LEU A 79 -1.96 12.59 2.34
C LEU A 79 -2.25 12.61 3.84
N LEU A 80 -1.56 13.45 4.62
CA LEU A 80 -1.82 13.56 6.06
C LEU A 80 -3.26 14.00 6.36
N ALA A 81 -3.79 14.98 5.63
CA ALA A 81 -5.18 15.42 5.78
C ALA A 81 -6.19 14.32 5.44
N TYR A 82 -5.89 13.47 4.45
CA TYR A 82 -6.69 12.29 4.14
C TYR A 82 -6.64 11.27 5.29
N LEU A 83 -5.45 10.97 5.81
CA LEU A 83 -5.28 10.01 6.90
C LEU A 83 -5.91 10.48 8.22
N ASP A 84 -6.05 11.79 8.43
CA ASP A 84 -6.74 12.35 9.62
C ASP A 84 -8.23 11.96 9.70
N THR A 85 -8.82 11.50 8.59
CA THR A 85 -10.21 11.02 8.57
C THR A 85 -10.37 9.58 9.10
N PHE A 86 -9.27 8.86 9.33
CA PHE A 86 -9.27 7.46 9.73
C PHE A 86 -9.31 7.32 11.26
N SER A 87 -9.96 6.25 11.75
CA SER A 87 -9.96 5.93 13.18
C SER A 87 -8.56 5.57 13.66
N THR A 88 -8.19 5.97 14.87
CA THR A 88 -6.93 5.57 15.50
C THR A 88 -7.01 4.23 16.22
N GLU A 89 -8.21 3.63 16.35
CA GLU A 89 -8.44 2.37 17.06
C GLU A 89 -8.30 1.13 16.16
N ALA A 90 -8.20 1.32 14.85
CA ALA A 90 -8.07 0.22 13.89
C ALA A 90 -6.60 -0.09 13.56
N ASP A 91 -6.33 -1.34 13.23
CA ASP A 91 -5.04 -1.76 12.69
C ASP A 91 -5.00 -1.56 11.18
N TYR A 92 -3.98 -0.85 10.69
CA TYR A 92 -3.84 -0.54 9.27
C TYR A 92 -2.71 -1.31 8.61
N LEU A 93 -2.89 -1.62 7.32
CA LEU A 93 -1.81 -2.01 6.41
C LEU A 93 -1.75 -1.01 5.26
N PHE A 94 -0.67 -0.25 5.22
CA PHE A 94 -0.38 0.65 4.10
C PHE A 94 0.32 -0.11 2.99
N VAL A 95 -0.22 -0.04 1.78
CA VAL A 95 0.32 -0.70 0.58
C VAL A 95 0.63 0.35 -0.46
N ALA A 96 1.91 0.67 -0.64
CA ALA A 96 2.36 1.50 -1.74
C ALA A 96 2.66 0.62 -2.96
N PHE A 97 2.09 0.94 -4.13
CA PHE A 97 2.42 0.24 -5.37
C PHE A 97 2.50 1.18 -6.56
N GLY A 98 3.46 0.90 -7.46
CA GLY A 98 3.82 1.76 -8.58
C GLY A 98 5.15 2.46 -8.38
N SER A 99 5.54 3.29 -9.35
CA SER A 99 6.68 4.18 -9.23
C SER A 99 6.19 5.57 -8.81
N THR A 100 6.69 6.05 -7.68
CA THR A 100 6.65 7.46 -7.27
C THR A 100 7.87 8.19 -7.78
#